data_AF-A0A962C760-F1
#
_entry.id   AF-A0A962C760-F1
#
_cell.length_a   1.000
_cell.length_b   1.000
_cell.length_c   1.000
_cell.angle_alpha   90.00
_cell.angle_beta   90.00
_cell.angle_gamma   90.00
#
_symmetry.space_group_name_H-M   'P 1'
#
loop_
_entity.id
_entity.type
_entity.pdbx_description
1 polymer ?
#
loop_
_entity_poly.entity_id
_entity_poly.type
_entity_poly.pdbx_seq_one_letter_code
_entity_poly.pdbx_strand_id
1 'polypeptide(L)'
;MSGGASSHRIRQATLVAGSALIVATMLAAGSGSHGWLLTGLLGLGGLLVVFAACELMILAVDGIGLRVRMNRYVAGTMAGLASNIPEVVMLGFVLAATPRVGFLVTVVTLHVSAAAFGIYSALLPRDASGSAEMPKPLVLLSTDLYACAAGVFFATGAIMLLMYVFDAGVHQGNALNATDLYVLGAALLSVELVAITRLVKRFSREPTESADHATTATSTTKGDAPTIAAVAGFGLLG
;
A
#
# COMPACT_ATOMS: atom_id res chain seq x y z
N MET A 1 -17.49 9.41 24.30
CA MET A 1 -17.37 9.09 22.85
C MET A 1 -17.11 7.60 22.73
N SER A 2 -18.12 6.84 22.29
CA SER A 2 -18.17 5.35 22.30
C SER A 2 -17.83 4.70 20.94
N GLY A 3 -17.14 5.42 20.05
CA GLY A 3 -16.96 5.01 18.65
C GLY A 3 -15.79 4.05 18.34
N GLY A 4 -14.85 3.84 19.26
CA GLY A 4 -13.68 2.99 19.00
C GLY A 4 -14.01 1.50 18.92
N ALA A 5 -14.72 0.97 19.92
CA ALA A 5 -14.96 -0.47 20.03
C ALA A 5 -15.87 -1.05 18.94
N SER A 6 -16.84 -0.27 18.43
CA SER A 6 -17.73 -0.72 17.35
C SER A 6 -17.00 -0.80 16.01
N SER A 7 -16.12 0.18 15.71
CA SER A 7 -15.33 0.20 14.48
C SER A 7 -14.37 -0.99 14.38
N HIS A 8 -13.70 -1.36 15.48
CA HIS A 8 -12.83 -2.54 15.50
C HIS A 8 -13.60 -3.85 15.28
N ARG A 9 -14.77 -3.99 15.91
CA ARG A 9 -15.62 -5.17 15.75
C ARG A 9 -16.16 -5.32 14.33
N ILE A 10 -16.48 -4.21 13.66
CA ILE A 10 -16.91 -4.24 12.25
C ILE A 10 -15.77 -4.77 11.37
N ARG A 11 -14.54 -4.29 11.55
CA ARG A 11 -13.37 -4.75 10.77
C ARG A 11 -13.08 -6.24 10.99
N GLN A 12 -13.07 -6.69 12.25
CA GLN A 12 -12.90 -8.11 12.58
C GLN A 12 -14.04 -8.97 12.03
N ALA A 13 -15.29 -8.50 12.11
CA ALA A 13 -16.43 -9.20 11.53
C ALA A 13 -16.32 -9.31 10.00
N THR A 14 -15.76 -8.28 9.34
CA THR A 14 -15.53 -8.28 7.88
C THR A 14 -14.50 -9.34 7.49
N LEU A 15 -13.41 -9.47 8.26
CA LEU A 15 -12.40 -10.51 8.08
C LEU A 15 -12.99 -11.92 8.24
N VAL A 16 -13.77 -12.13 9.31
CA VAL A 16 -14.43 -13.42 9.58
C VAL A 16 -15.46 -13.75 8.51
N ALA A 17 -16.26 -12.77 8.08
CA ALA A 17 -17.25 -12.96 7.01
C ALA A 17 -16.60 -13.31 5.68
N GLY A 18 -15.52 -12.61 5.29
CA GLY A 18 -14.75 -12.92 4.09
C GLY A 18 -14.13 -14.32 4.14
N SER A 19 -13.54 -14.69 5.28
CA SER A 19 -12.95 -16.02 5.48
C SER A 19 -14.00 -17.13 5.42
N ALA A 20 -15.15 -16.93 6.07
CA ALA A 20 -16.28 -17.86 6.03
C ALA A 20 -16.82 -18.03 4.61
N LEU A 21 -16.88 -16.95 3.82
CA LEU A 21 -17.31 -16.98 2.43
C LEU A 21 -16.34 -17.80 1.56
N ILE A 22 -15.02 -17.67 1.75
CA ILE A 22 -14.01 -18.48 1.07
C ILE A 22 -14.18 -19.97 1.42
N VAL A 23 -14.33 -20.30 2.71
CA VAL A 23 -14.49 -21.70 3.14
C VAL A 23 -15.80 -22.29 2.60
N ALA A 24 -16.90 -21.55 2.67
CA ALA A 24 -18.20 -21.99 2.16
C ALA A 24 -18.18 -22.22 0.64
N THR A 25 -17.53 -21.34 -0.12
CA THR A 25 -17.40 -21.51 -1.58
C THR A 25 -16.49 -22.67 -1.96
N MET A 26 -15.39 -22.90 -1.23
CA MET A 26 -14.51 -24.06 -1.43
C MET A 26 -15.23 -25.38 -1.16
N LEU A 27 -16.01 -25.45 -0.08
CA LEU A 27 -16.83 -26.62 0.25
C LEU A 27 -17.92 -26.87 -0.80
N ALA A 28 -18.56 -25.82 -1.31
CA ALA A 28 -19.55 -25.92 -2.38
C ALA A 28 -18.92 -26.33 -3.74
N ALA A 29 -17.71 -25.86 -4.06
CA ALA A 29 -16.99 -26.26 -5.27
C ALA A 29 -16.58 -27.75 -5.24
N GLY A 30 -16.23 -28.27 -4.05
CA GLY A 30 -15.93 -29.70 -3.84
C GLY A 30 -17.13 -30.63 -4.08
N SER A 31 -18.35 -30.11 -4.07
CA SER A 31 -19.57 -30.87 -4.35
C SER A 31 -19.90 -31.00 -5.85
N GLY A 32 -19.02 -30.55 -6.74
CA GLY A 32 -19.13 -30.75 -8.19
C GLY A 32 -19.80 -29.59 -8.95
N SER A 33 -20.24 -28.53 -8.26
CA SER A 33 -20.73 -27.32 -8.90
C SER A 33 -19.57 -26.36 -9.18
N HIS A 34 -19.17 -26.20 -10.44
CA HIS A 34 -18.22 -25.18 -10.87
C HIS A 34 -18.96 -24.16 -11.74
N GLY A 35 -19.51 -23.13 -11.08
CA GLY A 35 -20.20 -22.03 -11.74
C GLY A 35 -19.43 -20.72 -11.58
N TRP A 36 -19.56 -19.83 -12.57
CA TRP A 36 -19.04 -18.46 -12.51
C TRP A 36 -19.43 -17.72 -11.23
N LEU A 37 -20.60 -18.04 -10.66
CA LEU A 37 -21.08 -17.52 -9.39
C LEU A 37 -20.15 -17.89 -8.22
N LEU A 38 -19.70 -19.15 -8.14
CA LEU A 38 -18.80 -19.59 -7.06
C LEU A 38 -17.42 -18.95 -7.19
N THR A 39 -16.91 -18.80 -8.41
CA THR A 39 -15.67 -18.05 -8.67
C THR A 39 -15.81 -16.59 -8.26
N GLY A 40 -16.97 -15.97 -8.56
CA GLY A 40 -17.28 -14.60 -8.15
C GLY A 40 -17.36 -14.43 -6.63
N LEU A 41 -18.05 -15.33 -5.92
CA LEU A 41 -18.13 -15.31 -4.46
C LEU A 41 -16.76 -15.55 -3.82
N LEU A 42 -15.93 -16.44 -4.40
CA LEU A 42 -14.58 -16.68 -3.92
C LEU A 42 -13.71 -15.43 -4.06
N GLY A 43 -13.78 -14.76 -5.21
CA GLY A 43 -13.09 -13.49 -5.43
C GLY A 43 -13.55 -12.38 -4.48
N LEU A 44 -14.86 -12.29 -4.24
CA LEU A 44 -15.44 -11.35 -3.27
C LEU A 44 -14.97 -11.65 -1.84
N GLY A 45 -14.95 -12.91 -1.44
CA GLY A 45 -14.42 -13.34 -0.14
C GLY A 45 -12.95 -12.97 0.03
N GLY A 46 -12.12 -13.20 -0.98
CA GLY A 46 -10.73 -12.78 -1.00
C GLY A 46 -10.57 -11.26 -0.83
N LEU A 47 -11.35 -10.47 -1.58
CA LEU A 47 -11.30 -9.01 -1.49
C LEU A 47 -11.68 -8.49 -0.10
N LEU A 48 -12.72 -9.06 0.53
CA LEU A 48 -13.13 -8.71 1.88
C LEU A 48 -12.04 -9.00 2.92
N VAL A 49 -11.36 -10.16 2.79
CA VAL A 49 -10.26 -10.52 3.68
C VAL A 49 -9.10 -9.55 3.52
N VAL A 50 -8.68 -9.24 2.29
CA VAL A 50 -7.58 -8.30 2.02
C VAL A 50 -7.91 -6.92 2.57
N PHE A 51 -9.12 -6.41 2.33
CA PHE A 51 -9.52 -5.08 2.83
C PHE A 51 -9.49 -5.01 4.35
N ALA A 52 -10.04 -6.02 5.03
CA ALA A 52 -10.04 -6.09 6.48
C ALA A 52 -8.61 -6.24 7.06
N ALA A 53 -7.74 -7.02 6.41
CA ALA A 53 -6.35 -7.21 6.80
C ALA A 53 -5.54 -5.90 6.70
N CYS A 54 -5.64 -5.17 5.58
CA CYS A 54 -4.97 -3.88 5.40
C CYS A 54 -5.33 -2.89 6.52
N GLU A 55 -6.63 -2.77 6.83
CA GLU A 55 -7.13 -1.88 7.88
C GLU A 55 -6.65 -2.27 9.28
N LEU A 56 -6.62 -3.57 9.60
CA LEU A 56 -6.09 -4.07 10.87
C LEU A 56 -4.60 -3.78 11.00
N MET A 57 -3.84 -3.90 9.92
CA MET A 57 -2.42 -3.64 9.94
C MET A 57 -2.08 -2.15 10.09
N ILE A 58 -2.86 -1.26 9.46
CA ILE A 58 -2.74 0.19 9.69
C ILE A 58 -2.98 0.50 11.18
N LEU A 59 -4.01 -0.09 11.80
CA LEU A 59 -4.27 0.08 13.23
C LEU A 59 -3.15 -0.47 14.12
N ALA A 60 -2.51 -1.57 13.71
CA ALA A 60 -1.35 -2.11 14.41
C ALA A 60 -0.18 -1.12 14.38
N VAL A 61 0.11 -0.55 13.20
CA VAL A 61 1.18 0.44 13.04
C VAL A 61 0.89 1.74 13.78
N ASP A 62 -0.34 2.25 13.72
CA ASP A 62 -0.75 3.43 14.49
C ASP A 62 -0.59 3.18 16.00
N GLY A 63 -1.00 2.00 16.46
CA GLY A 63 -0.82 1.57 17.85
C GLY A 63 0.65 1.55 18.27
N ILE A 64 1.54 1.03 17.42
CA ILE A 64 2.99 1.04 17.65
C ILE A 64 3.54 2.46 17.63
N GLY A 65 3.11 3.30 16.68
CA GLY A 65 3.55 4.69 16.54
C GLY A 65 3.26 5.52 17.79
N LEU A 66 2.06 5.36 18.37
CA LEU A 66 1.67 5.98 19.64
C LEU A 66 2.55 5.54 20.81
N ARG A 67 2.97 4.26 20.83
CA ARG A 67 3.79 3.70 21.92
C ARG A 67 5.26 4.12 21.83
N VAL A 68 5.82 4.13 20.63
CA VAL A 68 7.22 4.49 20.37
C VAL A 68 7.41 6.01 20.27
N ARG A 69 6.32 6.79 20.43
CA ARG A 69 6.30 8.26 20.30
C ARG A 69 6.85 8.72 18.95
N MET A 70 6.48 8.01 17.88
CA MET A 70 6.80 8.44 16.53
C MET A 70 6.13 9.79 16.24
N ASN A 71 6.81 10.67 15.51
CA ASN A 71 6.15 11.88 15.02
C ASN A 71 5.08 11.53 13.97
N ARG A 72 4.14 12.44 13.70
CA ARG A 72 3.02 12.19 12.79
C ARG A 72 3.47 11.85 11.36
N TYR A 73 4.61 12.39 10.92
CA TYR A 73 5.18 12.11 9.61
C TYR A 73 5.70 10.67 9.48
N VAL A 74 6.50 10.21 10.45
CA VAL A 74 7.07 8.86 10.50
C VAL A 74 5.96 7.83 10.72
N ALA A 75 4.99 8.10 11.58
CA ALA A 75 3.83 7.24 11.77
C ALA A 75 3.04 7.07 10.45
N GLY A 76 2.78 8.18 9.74
CA GLY A 76 2.13 8.16 8.43
C GLY A 76 2.93 7.39 7.37
N THR A 77 4.26 7.56 7.32
CA THR A 77 5.11 6.77 6.41
C THR A 77 5.07 5.28 6.76
N MET A 78 5.16 4.91 8.04
CA MET A 78 5.10 3.50 8.45
C MET A 78 3.74 2.88 8.14
N ALA A 79 2.64 3.63 8.32
CA ALA A 79 1.29 3.17 7.99
C ALA A 79 1.14 2.95 6.47
N GLY A 80 1.66 3.86 5.65
CA GLY A 80 1.69 3.69 4.19
C GLY A 80 2.55 2.52 3.70
N LEU A 81 3.69 2.26 4.36
CA LEU A 81 4.50 1.07 4.05
C LEU A 81 3.78 -0.21 4.45
N ALA A 82 3.10 -0.20 5.59
CA ALA A 82 2.30 -1.34 6.03
C ALA A 82 1.15 -1.60 5.06
N SER A 83 0.43 -0.58 4.57
CA SER A 83 -0.66 -0.82 3.61
C SER A 83 -0.23 -1.53 2.32
N ASN A 84 1.07 -1.53 1.99
CA ASN A 84 1.61 -2.22 0.82
C ASN A 84 2.09 -3.66 1.11
N ILE A 85 2.15 -4.10 2.37
CA ILE A 85 2.58 -5.46 2.72
C ILE A 85 1.68 -6.54 2.07
N PRO A 86 0.33 -6.43 2.05
CA PRO A 86 -0.51 -7.44 1.42
C PRO A 86 -0.23 -7.55 -0.09
N GLU A 87 0.12 -6.45 -0.72
CA GLU A 87 0.57 -6.43 -2.10
C GLU A 87 1.92 -7.15 -2.26
N VAL A 88 2.90 -6.90 -1.39
CA VAL A 88 4.20 -7.60 -1.42
C VAL A 88 4.02 -9.11 -1.24
N VAL A 89 3.15 -9.54 -0.33
CA VAL A 89 2.83 -10.96 -0.11
C VAL A 89 2.17 -11.56 -1.35
N MET A 90 1.16 -10.88 -1.90
CA MET A 90 0.47 -11.31 -3.11
C MET A 90 1.43 -11.39 -4.32
N LEU A 91 2.29 -10.38 -4.50
CA LEU A 91 3.35 -10.38 -5.52
C LEU A 91 4.31 -11.54 -5.33
N GLY A 92 4.64 -11.93 -4.10
CA GLY A 92 5.44 -13.14 -3.83
C GLY A 92 4.84 -14.39 -4.48
N PHE A 93 3.53 -14.59 -4.39
CA PHE A 93 2.83 -15.70 -5.03
C PHE A 93 2.71 -15.53 -6.55
N VAL A 94 2.40 -14.32 -7.02
CA VAL A 94 2.25 -14.04 -8.47
C VAL A 94 3.57 -14.17 -9.21
N LEU A 95 4.67 -13.67 -8.64
CA LEU A 95 6.00 -13.77 -9.24
C LEU A 95 6.48 -15.22 -9.37
N ALA A 96 6.07 -16.10 -8.45
CA ALA A 96 6.38 -17.53 -8.54
C ALA A 96 5.66 -18.21 -9.73
N ALA A 97 4.48 -17.71 -10.13
CA ALA A 97 3.74 -18.25 -11.26
C ALA A 97 4.12 -17.57 -12.59
N THR A 98 4.07 -16.23 -12.63
CA THR A 98 4.26 -15.43 -13.84
C THR A 98 4.85 -14.05 -13.51
N PRO A 99 6.18 -13.85 -13.64
CA PRO A 99 6.86 -12.59 -13.29
C PRO A 99 6.29 -11.35 -13.99
N ARG A 100 5.83 -11.52 -15.24
CA ARG A 100 5.24 -10.44 -16.04
C ARG A 100 3.93 -9.92 -15.47
N VAL A 101 3.08 -10.81 -14.95
CA VAL A 101 1.84 -10.41 -14.28
C VAL A 101 2.17 -9.63 -13.02
N GLY A 102 3.20 -10.05 -12.28
CA GLY A 102 3.70 -9.30 -11.12
C GLY A 102 4.08 -7.86 -11.47
N PHE A 103 4.84 -7.66 -12.55
CA PHE A 103 5.19 -6.30 -13.01
C PHE A 103 3.96 -5.48 -13.41
N LEU A 104 2.99 -6.05 -14.14
CA LEU A 104 1.76 -5.35 -14.51
C LEU A 104 0.96 -4.93 -13.28
N VAL A 105 0.83 -5.83 -12.30
CA VAL A 105 0.16 -5.54 -11.02
C VAL A 105 0.85 -4.38 -10.32
N THR A 106 2.19 -4.38 -10.19
CA THR A 106 2.92 -3.29 -9.55
C THR A 106 2.71 -1.94 -10.25
N VAL A 107 2.71 -1.92 -11.60
CA VAL A 107 2.45 -0.69 -12.37
C VAL A 107 1.03 -0.18 -12.13
N VAL A 108 0.04 -1.08 -12.10
CA VAL A 108 -1.36 -0.73 -11.81
C VAL A 108 -1.49 -0.18 -10.40
N THR A 109 -0.84 -0.79 -9.40
CA THR A 109 -0.85 -0.26 -8.03
C THR A 109 -0.28 1.14 -7.97
N LEU A 110 0.88 1.38 -8.58
CA LEU A 110 1.47 2.73 -8.65
C LEU A 110 0.50 3.75 -9.26
N HIS A 111 -0.21 3.35 -10.33
CA HIS A 111 -1.20 4.21 -10.97
C HIS A 111 -2.39 4.50 -10.05
N VAL A 112 -2.92 3.49 -9.36
CA VAL A 112 -4.04 3.65 -8.42
C VAL A 112 -3.63 4.51 -7.22
N SER A 113 -2.44 4.30 -6.65
CA SER A 113 -1.91 5.11 -5.55
C SER A 113 -1.69 6.56 -5.97
N ALA A 114 -1.16 6.80 -7.18
CA ALA A 114 -1.00 8.15 -7.72
C ALA A 114 -2.36 8.83 -7.98
N ALA A 115 -3.33 8.10 -8.52
CA ALA A 115 -4.69 8.61 -8.74
C ALA A 115 -5.37 8.94 -7.41
N ALA A 116 -5.27 8.08 -6.41
CA ALA A 116 -5.80 8.33 -5.07
C ALA A 116 -5.19 9.58 -4.43
N PHE A 117 -3.86 9.73 -4.52
CA PHE A 117 -3.17 10.93 -4.05
C PHE A 117 -3.61 12.18 -4.83
N GLY A 118 -3.76 12.08 -6.15
CA GLY A 118 -4.24 13.17 -7.00
C GLY A 118 -5.65 13.62 -6.64
N ILE A 119 -6.57 12.67 -6.42
CA ILE A 119 -7.94 12.93 -5.97
C ILE A 119 -7.92 13.58 -4.58
N TYR A 120 -7.16 13.03 -3.63
CA TYR A 120 -7.04 13.60 -2.29
C TYR A 120 -6.51 15.03 -2.33
N SER A 121 -5.48 15.27 -3.14
CA SER A 121 -4.88 16.59 -3.34
C SER A 121 -5.84 17.58 -4.00
N ALA A 122 -6.73 17.12 -4.89
CA ALA A 122 -7.75 17.96 -5.51
C ALA A 122 -8.84 18.41 -4.52
N LEU A 123 -9.10 17.61 -3.48
CA LEU A 123 -10.10 17.89 -2.45
C LEU A 123 -9.56 18.72 -1.28
N LEU A 124 -8.24 18.90 -1.17
CA LEU A 124 -7.63 19.71 -0.13
C LEU A 124 -7.95 21.21 -0.30
N PRO A 125 -8.06 21.97 0.81
CA PRO A 125 -8.13 23.42 0.76
C PRO A 125 -6.96 23.98 -0.04
N ARG A 126 -7.26 24.94 -0.90
CA ARG A 126 -6.28 25.64 -1.73
C ARG A 126 -5.67 26.76 -0.90
N ASP A 127 -4.36 26.88 -0.91
CA ASP A 127 -3.67 28.05 -0.38
C ASP A 127 -3.93 29.30 -1.25
N ALA A 128 -3.46 30.46 -0.80
CA ALA A 128 -3.62 31.72 -1.55
C ALA A 128 -2.92 31.72 -2.93
N SER A 129 -2.05 30.74 -3.21
CA SER A 129 -1.39 30.54 -4.50
C SER A 129 -2.14 29.57 -5.42
N GLY A 130 -3.22 28.94 -4.94
CA GLY A 130 -3.99 27.94 -5.68
C GLY A 130 -3.40 26.53 -5.61
N SER A 131 -2.39 26.28 -4.78
CA SER A 131 -1.80 24.96 -4.53
C SER A 131 -2.54 24.26 -3.38
N ALA A 132 -2.63 22.93 -3.42
CA ALA A 132 -3.17 22.17 -2.30
C ALA A 132 -2.27 22.36 -1.07
N GLU A 133 -2.86 22.68 0.08
CA GLU A 133 -2.11 22.95 1.32
C GLU A 133 -1.49 21.64 1.85
N MET A 134 -0.26 21.36 1.42
CA MET A 134 0.52 20.20 1.86
C MET A 134 1.77 20.64 2.62
N PRO A 135 2.24 19.85 3.61
CA PRO A 135 3.49 20.12 4.28
C PRO A 135 4.66 20.25 3.29
N LYS A 136 5.40 21.38 3.36
CA LYS A 136 6.55 21.67 2.48
C LYS A 136 7.56 20.52 2.34
N PRO A 137 7.91 19.77 3.41
CA PRO A 137 8.83 18.64 3.28
C PRO A 137 8.27 17.50 2.41
N LEU A 138 6.95 17.32 2.40
CA LEU A 138 6.26 16.30 1.63
C LEU A 138 6.26 16.68 0.15
N VAL A 139 5.98 17.94 -0.19
CA VAL A 139 5.98 18.44 -1.58
C VAL A 139 7.37 18.36 -2.21
N LEU A 140 8.41 18.83 -1.52
CA LEU A 140 9.78 18.83 -2.07
C LEU A 140 10.35 17.42 -2.24
N LEU A 141 10.19 16.56 -1.22
CA LEU A 141 10.71 15.20 -1.27
C LEU A 141 9.96 14.32 -2.28
N SER A 142 8.64 14.50 -2.37
CA SER A 142 7.82 13.76 -3.32
C SER A 142 8.07 14.18 -4.76
N THR A 143 8.30 15.47 -5.04
CA THR A 143 8.55 15.95 -6.41
C THR A 143 9.81 15.32 -7.01
N ASP A 144 10.92 15.28 -6.26
CA ASP A 144 12.17 14.68 -6.73
C ASP A 144 12.05 13.15 -6.93
N LEU A 145 11.38 12.46 -5.99
CA LEU A 145 11.15 11.02 -6.08
C LEU A 145 10.20 10.66 -7.23
N TYR A 146 9.12 11.42 -7.42
CA TYR A 146 8.18 11.20 -8.52
C TYR A 146 8.80 11.54 -9.87
N ALA A 147 9.63 12.58 -9.98
CA ALA A 147 10.35 12.89 -11.22
C ALA A 147 11.33 11.77 -11.57
N CYS A 148 12.08 11.26 -10.59
CA CYS A 148 12.97 10.12 -10.75
C CYS A 148 12.20 8.85 -11.19
N ALA A 149 11.13 8.50 -10.46
CA ALA A 149 10.30 7.35 -10.77
C ALA A 149 9.67 7.47 -12.16
N ALA A 150 9.09 8.62 -12.50
CA ALA A 150 8.50 8.88 -13.82
C ALA A 150 9.55 8.70 -14.93
N GLY A 151 10.77 9.20 -14.74
CA GLY A 151 11.87 9.00 -15.67
C GLY A 151 12.23 7.53 -15.87
N VAL A 152 12.39 6.77 -14.79
CA VAL A 152 12.74 5.33 -14.85
C VAL A 152 11.63 4.51 -15.50
N PHE A 153 10.36 4.73 -15.12
CA PHE A 153 9.22 4.02 -15.70
C PHE A 153 8.98 4.40 -17.16
N PHE A 154 9.13 5.68 -17.52
CA PHE A 154 9.01 6.13 -18.90
C PHE A 154 10.11 5.54 -19.78
N ALA A 155 11.37 5.58 -19.34
CA ALA A 155 12.48 4.99 -20.08
C ALA A 155 12.30 3.48 -20.27
N THR A 156 11.90 2.77 -19.20
CA THR A 156 11.61 1.33 -19.25
C THR A 156 10.47 1.03 -20.23
N GLY A 157 9.36 1.76 -20.14
CA GLY A 157 8.21 1.61 -21.03
C GLY A 157 8.53 1.92 -22.49
N ALA A 158 9.34 2.94 -22.75
CA ALA A 158 9.80 3.30 -24.09
C ALA A 158 10.69 2.20 -24.70
N ILE A 159 11.63 1.66 -23.94
CA ILE A 159 12.46 0.51 -24.38
C ILE A 159 11.57 -0.70 -24.67
N MET A 160 10.59 -0.98 -23.81
CA MET A 160 9.66 -2.08 -24.04
C MET A 160 8.84 -1.93 -25.31
N LEU A 161 8.33 -0.72 -25.55
CA LEU A 161 7.57 -0.40 -26.76
C LEU A 161 8.43 -0.52 -28.02
N LEU A 162 9.68 -0.01 -27.99
CA LEU A 162 10.60 -0.10 -29.11
C LEU A 162 10.95 -1.55 -29.44
N MET A 163 11.27 -2.38 -28.44
CA MET A 163 11.57 -3.80 -28.67
C MET A 163 10.36 -4.55 -29.23
N TYR A 164 9.15 -4.22 -28.78
CA TYR A 164 7.91 -4.79 -29.32
C TYR A 164 7.65 -4.37 -30.78
N VAL A 165 7.73 -3.06 -31.08
CA VAL A 165 7.41 -2.52 -32.42
C VAL A 165 8.43 -2.96 -33.46
N PHE A 166 9.71 -3.04 -33.10
CA PHE A 166 10.78 -3.43 -34.02
C PHE A 166 11.06 -4.93 -34.03
N ASP A 167 10.26 -5.73 -33.30
CA ASP A 167 10.48 -7.18 -33.10
C ASP A 167 11.95 -7.49 -32.72
N ALA A 168 12.55 -6.57 -31.96
CA ALA A 168 13.99 -6.51 -31.77
C ALA A 168 14.41 -7.32 -30.54
N GLY A 169 15.49 -8.11 -30.68
CA GLY A 169 16.10 -8.87 -29.60
C GLY A 169 15.94 -10.39 -29.76
N VAL A 170 16.56 -11.14 -28.85
CA VAL A 170 16.63 -12.62 -28.89
C VAL A 170 15.25 -13.30 -28.69
N HIS A 171 14.20 -12.54 -28.35
CA HIS A 171 12.91 -13.06 -27.87
C HIS A 171 11.68 -12.59 -28.67
N GLN A 172 11.81 -12.22 -29.96
CA GLN A 172 10.69 -11.88 -30.86
C GLN A 172 9.67 -10.91 -30.21
N GLY A 173 10.11 -9.69 -29.90
CA GLY A 173 9.24 -8.64 -29.36
C GLY A 173 8.95 -8.70 -27.86
N ASN A 174 9.41 -9.73 -27.13
CA ASN A 174 9.43 -9.71 -25.67
C ASN A 174 10.61 -8.88 -25.16
N ALA A 175 10.31 -7.68 -24.69
CA ALA A 175 11.31 -6.70 -24.30
C ALA A 175 12.12 -7.01 -23.03
N LEU A 176 11.53 -7.68 -22.03
CA LEU A 176 12.19 -7.98 -20.76
C LEU A 176 12.07 -9.47 -20.42
N ASN A 177 13.20 -10.09 -20.11
CA ASN A 177 13.24 -11.44 -19.55
C ASN A 177 12.86 -11.41 -18.06
N ALA A 178 12.46 -12.56 -17.50
CA ALA A 178 12.19 -12.70 -16.07
C ALA A 178 13.39 -12.25 -15.22
N THR A 179 14.62 -12.61 -15.63
CA THR A 179 15.85 -12.19 -14.96
C THR A 179 16.00 -10.67 -14.92
N ASP A 180 15.75 -9.99 -16.04
CA ASP A 180 15.84 -8.52 -16.13
C ASP A 180 14.82 -7.87 -15.19
N LEU A 181 13.62 -8.45 -15.11
CA LEU A 181 12.55 -8.00 -14.23
C LEU A 181 12.89 -8.17 -12.75
N TYR A 182 13.53 -9.29 -12.37
CA TYR A 182 14.01 -9.50 -11.00
C TYR A 182 15.13 -8.54 -10.63
N VAL A 183 16.09 -8.30 -11.55
CA VAL A 183 17.19 -7.35 -11.31
C VAL A 183 16.65 -5.93 -11.17
N LEU A 184 15.76 -5.51 -12.07
CA LEU A 184 15.11 -4.20 -12.00
C LEU A 184 14.32 -4.04 -10.70
N GLY A 185 13.52 -5.06 -10.34
CA GLY A 185 12.74 -5.08 -9.11
C GLY A 185 13.62 -4.99 -7.86
N ALA A 186 14.72 -5.76 -7.79
CA ALA A 186 15.65 -5.73 -6.68
C ALA A 186 16.37 -4.37 -6.56
N ALA A 187 16.76 -3.77 -7.70
CA ALA A 187 17.37 -2.45 -7.73
C ALA A 187 16.38 -1.38 -7.22
N LEU A 188 15.13 -1.37 -7.70
CA LEU A 188 14.10 -0.43 -7.25
C LEU A 188 13.78 -0.62 -5.76
N LEU A 189 13.67 -1.87 -5.29
CA LEU A 189 13.44 -2.17 -3.88
C LEU A 189 14.60 -1.65 -2.99
N SER A 190 15.84 -1.76 -3.46
CA SER A 190 16.99 -1.24 -2.73
C SER A 190 16.97 0.29 -2.62
N VAL A 191 16.58 0.98 -3.68
CA VAL A 191 16.41 2.45 -3.68
C VAL A 191 15.33 2.85 -2.68
N GLU A 192 14.19 2.15 -2.70
CA GLU A 192 13.07 2.39 -1.79
C GLU A 192 13.48 2.20 -0.33
N LEU A 193 14.17 1.10 0.00
CA LEU A 193 14.66 0.82 1.35
C LEU A 193 15.61 1.92 1.85
N VAL A 194 16.51 2.40 0.99
CA VAL A 194 17.42 3.51 1.32
C VAL A 194 16.65 4.81 1.50
N ALA A 195 15.69 5.11 0.63
CA ALA A 195 14.86 6.30 0.70
C ALA A 195 14.08 6.36 2.02
N ILE A 196 13.36 5.28 2.37
CA ILE A 196 12.62 5.14 3.63
C ILE A 196 13.56 5.30 4.83
N THR A 197 14.69 4.59 4.83
CA THR A 197 15.63 4.63 5.97
C THR A 197 16.17 6.05 6.20
N ARG A 198 16.47 6.77 5.11
CA ARG A 198 16.92 8.17 5.18
C ARG A 198 15.80 9.09 5.63
N LEU A 199 14.58 8.89 5.15
CA LEU A 199 13.40 9.67 5.52
C LEU A 199 13.11 9.54 7.02
N VAL A 200 13.02 8.31 7.52
CA VAL A 200 12.80 8.04 8.95
C VAL A 200 13.91 8.66 9.79
N LYS A 201 15.19 8.43 9.45
CA LYS A 201 16.32 9.00 10.20
C LYS A 201 16.34 10.53 10.20
N ARG A 202 15.91 11.17 9.10
CA ARG A 202 15.84 12.63 8.98
C ARG A 202 14.73 13.21 9.86
N PHE A 203 13.51 12.67 9.73
CA PHE A 203 12.36 13.21 10.44
C PHE A 203 12.31 12.80 11.91
N SER A 204 12.97 11.72 12.33
CA SER A 204 13.11 11.39 13.76
C SER A 204 14.04 12.36 14.53
N ARG A 205 14.78 13.24 13.84
CA ARG A 205 15.75 14.17 14.45
C ARG A 205 15.28 15.62 14.58
N GLU A 206 14.26 16.03 13.84
CA GLU A 206 13.73 17.39 13.91
C GLU A 206 12.63 17.48 15.00
N PRO A 207 12.77 18.36 16.01
CA PRO A 207 11.64 18.75 16.84
C PRO A 207 10.69 19.55 15.95
N THR A 208 9.50 19.01 15.67
CA THR A 208 8.45 19.71 14.92
C THR A 208 7.96 20.92 15.72
N GLU A 209 8.61 22.06 15.55
CA GLU A 209 7.99 23.37 15.69
C GLU A 209 7.33 23.67 14.34
N SER A 210 6.05 24.09 14.35
CA SER A 210 5.15 24.29 13.18
C SER A 210 4.27 23.09 12.79
N ALA A 211 3.29 22.77 13.63
CA ALA A 211 2.12 21.98 13.25
C ALA A 211 0.82 22.47 13.92
N ASP A 212 0.74 23.75 14.29
CA ASP A 212 -0.53 24.41 14.58
C ASP A 212 -1.10 24.88 13.24
N HIS A 213 -1.88 24.00 12.60
CA HIS A 213 -3.17 24.28 11.98
C HIS A 213 -3.53 23.17 10.98
N ALA A 214 -4.77 22.68 11.12
CA ALA A 214 -5.55 21.89 10.17
C ALA A 214 -5.13 20.42 9.89
N THR A 215 -5.63 19.50 10.72
CA THR A 215 -6.82 18.68 10.37
C THR A 215 -6.92 17.52 11.35
N THR A 216 -8.09 17.47 11.98
CA THR A 216 -8.60 16.54 12.97
C THR A 216 -8.49 15.08 12.50
N ALA A 217 -7.32 14.48 12.64
CA ALA A 217 -7.22 13.05 12.93
C ALA A 217 -7.00 12.97 14.44
N THR A 218 -8.03 12.48 15.12
CA THR A 218 -8.18 12.32 16.57
C THR A 218 -6.83 12.11 17.26
N SER A 219 -6.35 13.15 17.94
CA SER A 219 -5.29 12.99 18.93
C SER A 219 -5.86 12.16 20.07
N THR A 220 -5.68 10.85 20.00
CA THR A 220 -5.96 9.98 21.15
C THR A 220 -4.94 10.30 22.23
N THR A 221 -5.41 11.06 23.21
CA THR A 221 -4.76 11.33 24.47
C THR A 221 -4.21 10.02 25.05
N LYS A 222 -3.05 10.11 25.72
CA LYS A 222 -2.23 9.08 26.40
C LYS A 222 -2.95 7.90 27.11
N GLY A 223 -4.27 7.93 27.29
CA GLY A 223 -5.10 6.86 27.86
C GLY A 223 -5.78 5.92 26.85
N ASP A 224 -5.77 6.21 25.55
CA ASP A 224 -6.49 5.44 24.51
C ASP A 224 -5.58 4.57 23.63
N ALA A 225 -4.29 4.43 23.96
CA ALA A 225 -3.39 3.58 23.18
C ALA A 225 -3.83 2.10 23.30
N PRO A 226 -4.10 1.38 22.18
CA PRO A 226 -4.51 -0.02 22.23
C PRO A 226 -3.50 -0.85 23.01
N THR A 227 -3.98 -1.83 23.77
CA THR A 227 -3.13 -2.73 24.57
C THR A 227 -2.14 -3.48 23.67
N ILE A 228 -0.99 -3.89 24.19
CA ILE A 228 0.01 -4.66 23.41
C ILE A 228 -0.64 -5.92 22.82
N ALA A 229 -1.54 -6.54 23.56
CA ALA A 229 -2.33 -7.68 23.09
C ALA A 229 -3.24 -7.31 21.91
N ALA A 230 -3.85 -6.12 21.89
CA ALA A 230 -4.66 -5.66 20.78
C ALA A 230 -3.81 -5.33 19.55
N VAL A 231 -2.66 -4.67 19.74
CA VAL A 231 -1.71 -4.36 18.66
C VAL A 231 -1.15 -5.65 18.04
N ALA A 232 -0.72 -6.60 18.87
CA ALA A 232 -0.26 -7.91 18.42
C ALA A 232 -1.38 -8.70 17.74
N GLY A 233 -2.62 -8.63 18.28
CA GLY A 233 -3.78 -9.26 17.67
C GLY A 233 -4.12 -8.67 16.29
N PHE A 234 -4.03 -7.35 16.13
CA PHE A 234 -4.22 -6.70 14.83
C PHE A 234 -3.12 -7.07 13.84
N GLY A 235 -1.86 -7.10 14.27
CA GLY A 235 -0.74 -7.50 13.41
C GLY A 235 -0.64 -9.00 13.12
N LEU A 236 -1.31 -9.85 13.90
CA LEU A 236 -1.43 -11.29 13.61
C LEU A 236 -2.62 -11.61 12.70
N LEU A 237 -3.67 -10.78 12.74
CA LEU A 237 -4.88 -10.97 11.94
C LEU A 237 -4.82 -10.29 10.56
N GLY A 238 -4.06 -9.18 10.46
CA GLY A 238 -3.73 -8.54 9.19
C GLY A 238 -2.50 -9.15 8.55
#